data_AF-A0A8T7A7Z3-F1
#
_entry.id   AF-A0A8T7A7Z3-F1
#
_cell.length_a   1.000
_cell.length_b   1.000
_cell.length_c   1.000
_cell.angle_alpha   90.00
_cell.angle_beta   90.00
_cell.angle_gamma   90.00
#
_symmetry.space_group_name_H-M   'P 1'
#
loop_
_entity.id
_entity.type
_entity.pdbx_description
1 polymer ?
#
loop_
_entity_poly.entity_id
_entity_poly.type
_entity_poly.pdbx_seq_one_letter_code
_entity_poly.pdbx_strand_id
1 'polypeptide(L)'
;MQPQEIERLITGKHADPFSCLGIHPHGKQQLIRSFSPGAEKLEVLALDTDDVLVELSRIHEAGLFEGLVSDNKVNAGYQLQAHYSNSIHRFDDPYRFASSLGDLDLYLWSEGRHVHAYRMLGAHVMTHEGVKGTRFTLWAPNATGVAVAGDFNHWNTVQHPMRSRGSSGIWELFIPEIGDGIAYKYAIRDATGQQLPLKADPFGFGAEMRPKSASLIRELSGYTWQDQDWMDSRHTRQHRAAPVSIYEVHLG
;
A
#
# COMPACT_ATOMS: atom_id res chain seq x y z
N MET A 1 -23.74 4.06 2.27
CA MET A 1 -22.80 4.73 1.32
C MET A 1 -23.58 5.29 0.12
N GLN A 2 -23.19 6.42 -0.49
CA GLN A 2 -23.92 6.94 -1.66
C GLN A 2 -23.64 6.09 -2.93
N PRO A 3 -24.61 5.92 -3.86
CA PRO A 3 -24.41 5.09 -5.06
C PRO A 3 -23.20 5.50 -5.92
N GLN A 4 -22.92 6.80 -6.00
CA GLN A 4 -21.78 7.30 -6.79
C GLN A 4 -20.42 6.97 -6.15
N GLU A 5 -20.34 6.87 -4.82
CA GLU A 5 -19.12 6.44 -4.12
C GLU A 5 -18.87 4.95 -4.36
N ILE A 6 -19.93 4.14 -4.29
CA ILE A 6 -19.88 2.71 -4.60
C ILE A 6 -19.33 2.50 -6.00
N GLU A 7 -19.90 3.17 -7.00
CA GLU A 7 -19.47 3.05 -8.40
C GLU A 7 -17.98 3.41 -8.57
N ARG A 8 -17.52 4.48 -7.91
CA ARG A 8 -16.11 4.88 -7.97
C ARG A 8 -15.19 3.84 -7.33
N LEU A 9 -15.58 3.22 -6.22
CA LEU A 9 -14.78 2.16 -5.59
C LEU A 9 -14.68 0.93 -6.48
N ILE A 10 -15.83 0.40 -6.93
CA ILE A 10 -15.88 -0.87 -7.68
C ILE A 10 -15.23 -0.75 -9.07
N THR A 11 -15.20 0.46 -9.64
CA THR A 11 -14.51 0.73 -10.90
C THR A 11 -13.05 1.15 -10.73
N GLY A 12 -12.57 1.31 -9.48
CA GLY A 12 -11.20 1.72 -9.16
C GLY A 12 -10.89 3.20 -9.44
N LYS A 13 -11.92 4.05 -9.49
CA LYS A 13 -11.84 5.50 -9.80
C LYS A 13 -11.99 6.39 -8.55
N HIS A 14 -11.92 5.80 -7.35
CA HIS A 14 -12.07 6.55 -6.11
C HIS A 14 -10.74 7.16 -5.68
N ALA A 15 -10.67 8.50 -5.64
CA ALA A 15 -9.43 9.21 -5.30
C ALA A 15 -9.08 9.17 -3.80
N ASP A 16 -10.07 9.01 -2.92
CA ASP A 16 -9.84 8.94 -1.47
C ASP A 16 -10.67 7.82 -0.81
N PRO A 17 -10.30 6.54 -0.99
CA PRO A 17 -11.08 5.43 -0.43
C PRO A 17 -11.25 5.50 1.10
N PHE A 18 -10.32 6.15 1.81
CA PHE A 18 -10.38 6.33 3.26
C PHE A 18 -11.53 7.24 3.71
N SER A 19 -12.11 8.04 2.81
CA SER A 19 -13.29 8.86 3.14
C SER A 19 -14.53 8.00 3.43
N CYS A 20 -14.52 6.73 3.02
CA CYS A 20 -15.69 5.87 3.11
C CYS A 20 -15.39 4.44 3.60
N LEU A 21 -14.22 3.88 3.30
CA LEU A 21 -13.72 2.60 3.81
C LEU A 21 -13.01 2.78 5.16
N GLY A 22 -12.88 1.68 5.90
CA GLY A 22 -12.30 1.67 7.24
C GLY A 22 -13.33 2.05 8.30
N ILE A 23 -12.82 2.64 9.38
CA ILE A 23 -13.58 3.00 10.58
C ILE A 23 -13.95 4.48 10.59
N HIS A 24 -15.23 4.77 10.84
CA HIS A 24 -15.80 6.12 10.79
C HIS A 24 -16.66 6.41 12.03
N PRO A 25 -16.51 7.56 12.70
CA PRO A 25 -17.35 7.94 13.83
C PRO A 25 -18.84 7.99 13.46
N HIS A 26 -19.70 7.37 14.30
CA HIS A 26 -21.15 7.37 14.15
C HIS A 26 -21.85 7.50 15.51
N GLY A 27 -21.87 8.72 16.07
CA GLY A 27 -22.43 8.98 17.39
C GLY A 27 -21.59 8.32 18.50
N LYS A 28 -22.18 7.35 19.22
CA LYS A 28 -21.48 6.53 20.24
C LYS A 28 -20.97 5.18 19.69
N GLN A 29 -21.08 4.99 18.38
CA GLN A 29 -20.67 3.79 17.67
C GLN A 29 -19.66 4.18 16.59
N GLN A 30 -19.01 3.16 16.05
CA GLN A 30 -18.11 3.24 14.91
C GLN A 30 -18.76 2.51 13.75
N LEU A 31 -18.85 3.17 12.60
CA LEU A 31 -19.27 2.58 11.35
C LEU A 31 -18.05 2.03 10.64
N ILE A 32 -18.02 0.71 10.44
CA ILE A 32 -16.96 0.04 9.70
C ILE A 32 -17.49 -0.27 8.31
N ARG A 33 -16.70 0.07 7.28
CA ARG A 33 -16.97 -0.32 5.89
C ARG A 33 -15.76 -0.97 5.27
N SER A 34 -15.96 -2.07 4.56
CA SER A 34 -14.87 -2.78 3.89
C SER A 34 -15.27 -3.22 2.49
N PHE A 35 -14.28 -3.24 1.61
CA PHE A 35 -14.39 -3.75 0.26
C PHE A 35 -13.63 -5.07 0.14
N SER A 36 -14.36 -6.17 0.12
CA SER A 36 -13.84 -7.54 0.00
C SER A 36 -14.51 -8.25 -1.17
N PRO A 37 -14.03 -8.03 -2.42
CA PRO A 37 -14.61 -8.64 -3.62
C PRO A 37 -14.68 -10.17 -3.49
N GLY A 38 -15.83 -10.73 -3.84
CA GLY A 38 -16.08 -12.18 -3.80
C GLY A 38 -16.39 -12.76 -2.42
N ALA A 39 -16.29 -11.99 -1.34
CA ALA A 39 -16.71 -12.47 -0.02
C ALA A 39 -18.24 -12.63 0.03
N GLU A 40 -18.69 -13.71 0.66
CA GLU A 40 -20.11 -14.01 0.90
C GLU A 40 -20.59 -13.41 2.22
N LYS A 41 -19.70 -13.39 3.21
CA LYS A 41 -19.92 -12.85 4.56
C LYS A 41 -18.65 -12.18 5.08
N LEU A 42 -18.80 -11.14 5.89
CA LEU A 42 -17.69 -10.40 6.49
C LEU A 42 -17.99 -10.08 7.96
N GLU A 43 -17.07 -10.44 8.85
CA GLU A 43 -17.17 -10.21 10.29
C GLU A 43 -16.07 -9.29 10.78
N VAL A 44 -16.36 -8.50 11.81
CA VAL A 44 -15.37 -7.72 12.57
C VAL A 44 -15.02 -8.50 13.83
N LEU A 45 -13.72 -8.74 14.05
CA LEU A 45 -13.18 -9.43 15.21
C LEU A 45 -12.47 -8.45 16.15
N ALA A 46 -12.60 -8.69 17.46
CA ALA A 46 -11.77 -8.03 18.47
C ALA A 46 -10.31 -8.47 18.31
N LEU A 47 -9.37 -7.53 18.46
CA LEU A 47 -7.95 -7.82 18.26
C LEU A 47 -7.35 -8.67 19.40
N ASP A 48 -7.91 -8.57 20.61
CA ASP A 48 -7.39 -9.18 21.84
C ASP A 48 -8.05 -10.53 22.19
N THR A 49 -9.36 -10.66 21.94
CA THR A 49 -10.12 -11.87 22.29
C THR A 49 -10.52 -12.75 21.11
N ASP A 50 -10.34 -12.27 19.87
CA ASP A 50 -10.84 -12.89 18.64
C ASP A 50 -12.38 -13.03 18.57
N ASP A 51 -13.11 -12.39 19.49
CA ASP A 51 -14.56 -12.44 19.51
C ASP A 51 -15.15 -11.73 18.29
N VAL A 52 -16.18 -12.34 17.70
CA VAL A 52 -16.99 -11.70 16.67
C VAL A 52 -17.76 -10.53 17.30
N LEU A 53 -17.40 -9.31 16.93
CA LEU A 53 -18.02 -8.09 17.40
C LEU A 53 -19.32 -7.77 16.68
N VAL A 54 -19.31 -7.95 15.36
CA VAL A 54 -20.46 -7.75 14.48
C VAL A 54 -20.25 -8.48 13.16
N GLU A 55 -21.34 -8.98 12.57
CA GLU A 55 -21.38 -9.37 11.15
C GLU A 55 -21.81 -8.16 10.32
N LEU A 56 -21.03 -7.80 9.31
CA LEU A 56 -21.30 -6.65 8.46
C LEU A 56 -22.35 -7.00 7.40
N SER A 57 -23.32 -6.10 7.22
CA SER A 57 -24.34 -6.23 6.18
C SER A 57 -23.74 -5.94 4.82
N ARG A 58 -23.98 -6.84 3.84
CA ARG A 58 -23.59 -6.60 2.44
C ARG A 58 -24.47 -5.51 1.84
N ILE A 59 -23.86 -4.40 1.43
CA ILE A 59 -24.55 -3.25 0.81
C ILE A 59 -24.44 -3.22 -0.71
N HIS A 60 -23.53 -4.02 -1.29
CA HIS A 60 -23.39 -4.14 -2.74
C HIS A 60 -22.86 -5.51 -3.14
N GLU A 61 -23.31 -6.02 -4.30
CA GLU A 61 -22.90 -7.32 -4.84
C GLU A 61 -21.41 -7.40 -5.18
N ALA A 62 -20.76 -6.26 -5.43
CA ALA A 62 -19.31 -6.23 -5.66
C ALA A 62 -18.46 -6.60 -4.43
N GLY A 63 -19.08 -6.81 -3.25
CA GLY A 63 -18.38 -7.16 -2.01
C GLY A 63 -18.13 -5.94 -1.11
N LEU A 64 -19.06 -4.98 -1.08
CA LEU A 64 -19.04 -3.90 -0.09
C LEU A 64 -19.93 -4.29 1.09
N PHE A 65 -19.41 -4.06 2.29
CA PHE A 65 -20.05 -4.39 3.55
C PHE A 65 -19.99 -3.20 4.50
N GLU A 66 -21.02 -3.02 5.33
CA GLU A 66 -21.03 -2.03 6.40
C GLU A 66 -21.74 -2.52 7.67
N GLY A 67 -21.35 -1.97 8.82
CA GLY A 67 -21.97 -2.31 10.10
C GLY A 67 -21.46 -1.43 11.23
N LEU A 68 -22.24 -1.40 12.31
CA LEU A 68 -21.97 -0.57 13.49
C LEU A 68 -21.37 -1.41 14.61
N VAL A 69 -20.27 -0.93 15.19
CA VAL A 69 -19.63 -1.53 16.37
C VAL A 69 -19.60 -0.51 17.49
N SER A 70 -19.68 -0.98 18.74
CA SER A 70 -19.51 -0.10 19.89
C SER A 70 -18.08 0.41 19.96
N ASP A 71 -17.89 1.73 20.12
CA ASP A 71 -16.59 2.41 20.07
C ASP A 71 -15.54 1.77 21.01
N ASN A 72 -15.95 1.46 22.23
CA ASN A 72 -15.10 0.82 23.23
C ASN A 72 -14.54 -0.55 22.83
N LYS A 73 -15.17 -1.26 21.89
CA LYS A 73 -14.74 -2.59 21.45
C LYS A 73 -13.67 -2.57 20.36
N VAL A 74 -13.43 -1.41 19.73
CA VAL A 74 -12.49 -1.27 18.60
C VAL A 74 -11.38 -0.26 18.87
N ASN A 75 -11.28 0.26 20.10
CA ASN A 75 -10.24 1.20 20.53
C ASN A 75 -8.82 0.67 20.33
N ALA A 76 -8.61 -0.64 20.49
CA ALA A 76 -7.31 -1.30 20.30
C ALA A 76 -7.05 -1.67 18.82
N GLY A 77 -7.98 -1.36 17.92
CA GLY A 77 -8.01 -1.90 16.56
C GLY A 77 -9.00 -3.07 16.42
N TYR A 78 -9.09 -3.60 15.21
CA TYR A 78 -9.91 -4.75 14.86
C TYR A 78 -9.31 -5.47 13.66
N GLN A 79 -9.73 -6.72 13.46
CA GLN A 79 -9.46 -7.46 12.24
C GLN A 79 -10.78 -7.83 11.55
N LEU A 80 -10.67 -8.14 10.27
CA LEU A 80 -11.78 -8.60 9.45
C LEU A 80 -11.63 -10.09 9.18
N GLN A 81 -12.75 -10.80 9.14
CA GLN A 81 -12.82 -12.19 8.73
C GLN A 81 -13.79 -12.33 7.55
N ALA A 82 -13.22 -12.49 6.35
CA ALA A 82 -13.97 -12.70 5.11
C ALA A 82 -14.20 -14.19 4.88
N HIS A 83 -15.45 -14.55 4.63
CA HIS A 83 -15.86 -15.91 4.26
C HIS A 83 -16.09 -15.95 2.75
N TYR A 84 -15.38 -16.86 2.10
CA TYR A 84 -15.53 -17.21 0.69
C TYR A 84 -16.04 -18.64 0.58
N SER A 85 -16.50 -19.03 -0.60
CA SER A 85 -17.10 -20.36 -0.84
C SER A 85 -16.27 -21.54 -0.32
N ASN A 86 -14.94 -21.45 -0.35
CA ASN A 86 -14.02 -22.53 0.04
C ASN A 86 -12.94 -22.12 1.05
N SER A 87 -12.96 -20.88 1.56
CA SER A 87 -11.91 -20.39 2.45
C SER A 87 -12.40 -19.28 3.37
N ILE A 88 -11.74 -19.15 4.51
CA ILE A 88 -11.91 -18.04 5.43
C ILE A 88 -10.57 -17.32 5.49
N HIS A 89 -10.60 -16.00 5.30
CA HIS A 89 -9.40 -15.17 5.36
C HIS A 89 -9.58 -14.11 6.45
N ARG A 90 -8.69 -14.16 7.43
CA ARG A 90 -8.56 -13.16 8.48
C ARG A 90 -7.44 -12.19 8.13
N PHE A 91 -7.67 -10.90 8.26
CA PHE A 91 -6.70 -9.85 7.90
C PHE A 91 -6.98 -8.55 8.64
N ASP A 92 -5.96 -7.72 8.80
CA ASP A 92 -6.11 -6.32 9.21
C ASP A 92 -6.70 -5.45 8.09
N ASP A 93 -7.63 -4.56 8.43
CA ASP A 93 -8.23 -3.63 7.48
C ASP A 93 -7.21 -2.56 7.03
N PRO A 94 -6.79 -2.50 5.75
CA PRO A 94 -5.84 -1.50 5.28
C PRO A 94 -6.31 -0.06 5.49
N TYR A 95 -7.63 0.17 5.55
CA TYR A 95 -8.23 1.51 5.63
C TYR A 95 -8.43 2.00 7.06
N ARG A 96 -8.09 1.20 8.08
CA ARG A 96 -8.09 1.66 9.48
C ARG A 96 -6.84 2.48 9.83
N PHE A 97 -5.78 2.39 9.03
CA PHE A 97 -4.48 2.99 9.31
C PHE A 97 -4.37 4.44 8.82
N ALA A 98 -3.80 5.32 9.63
CA ALA A 98 -3.56 6.71 9.25
C ALA A 98 -2.48 6.84 8.17
N SER A 99 -2.30 8.04 7.63
CA SER A 99 -1.18 8.34 6.71
C SER A 99 0.14 8.18 7.43
N SER A 100 1.09 7.52 6.77
CA SER A 100 2.47 7.39 7.22
C SER A 100 3.41 8.34 6.47
N LEU A 101 2.88 9.17 5.57
CA LEU A 101 3.62 10.22 4.87
C LEU A 101 3.53 11.54 5.62
N GLY A 102 4.69 12.16 5.87
CA GLY A 102 4.76 13.49 6.48
C GLY A 102 4.56 14.61 5.46
N ASP A 103 3.96 15.72 5.90
CA ASP A 103 3.73 16.89 5.04
C ASP A 103 5.02 17.51 4.50
N LEU A 104 6.14 17.40 5.25
CA LEU A 104 7.44 17.88 4.79
C LEU A 104 7.95 17.11 3.56
N ASP A 105 7.75 15.78 3.51
CA ASP A 105 8.18 14.97 2.37
C ASP A 105 7.35 15.34 1.13
N LEU A 106 6.04 15.52 1.30
CA LEU A 106 5.15 15.98 0.23
C LEU A 106 5.57 17.36 -0.29
N TYR A 107 5.88 18.30 0.61
CA TYR A 107 6.35 19.63 0.27
C TYR A 107 7.68 19.60 -0.49
N LEU A 108 8.69 18.88 0.02
CA LEU A 108 9.99 18.76 -0.64
C LEU A 108 9.89 18.08 -2.01
N TRP A 109 8.98 17.11 -2.16
CA TRP A 109 8.70 16.48 -3.44
C TRP A 109 8.11 17.49 -4.44
N SER A 110 7.09 18.24 -4.03
CA SER A 110 6.46 19.27 -4.88
C SER A 110 7.43 20.37 -5.31
N GLU A 111 8.42 20.72 -4.48
CA GLU A 111 9.48 21.68 -4.81
C GLU A 111 10.60 21.08 -5.67
N GLY A 112 10.61 19.77 -5.92
CA GLY A 112 11.70 19.09 -6.62
C GLY A 112 13.01 19.05 -5.81
N ARG A 113 12.93 19.21 -4.49
CA ARG A 113 14.08 19.32 -3.57
C ARG A 113 14.31 18.07 -2.73
N HIS A 114 13.49 17.04 -2.91
CA HIS A 114 13.56 15.81 -2.11
C HIS A 114 14.71 14.90 -2.57
N VAL A 115 15.93 15.18 -2.11
CA VAL A 115 17.16 14.41 -2.45
C VAL A 115 17.09 12.91 -2.12
N HIS A 116 16.27 12.53 -1.14
CA HIS A 116 16.05 11.13 -0.74
C HIS A 116 14.64 10.63 -1.04
N ALA A 117 14.04 11.04 -2.17
CA ALA A 117 12.65 10.72 -2.50
C ALA A 117 12.35 9.21 -2.47
N TYR A 118 13.37 8.38 -2.74
CA TYR A 118 13.28 6.92 -2.66
C TYR A 118 12.97 6.39 -1.25
N ARG A 119 13.14 7.17 -0.17
CA ARG A 119 12.72 6.79 1.19
C ARG A 119 11.22 6.98 1.41
N MET A 120 10.60 7.79 0.57
CA MET A 120 9.17 8.09 0.59
C MET A 120 8.43 7.24 -0.45
N LEU A 121 8.85 7.34 -1.72
CA LEU A 121 8.29 6.65 -2.87
C LEU A 121 8.70 5.18 -2.93
N GLY A 122 7.87 4.38 -3.56
CA GLY A 122 8.07 2.94 -3.73
C GLY A 122 7.36 2.11 -2.65
N ALA A 123 7.81 0.86 -2.50
CA ALA A 123 7.34 -0.06 -1.46
C ALA A 123 8.34 -0.16 -0.30
N HIS A 124 7.88 0.15 0.91
CA HIS A 124 8.70 0.15 2.13
C HIS A 124 8.08 -0.75 3.20
N VAL A 125 8.80 -1.82 3.57
CA VAL A 125 8.44 -2.65 4.72
C VAL A 125 8.64 -1.83 5.99
N MET A 126 7.58 -1.70 6.80
CA MET A 126 7.60 -0.89 8.02
C MET A 126 6.64 -1.44 9.07
N THR A 127 6.78 -0.98 10.32
CA THR A 127 5.76 -1.15 11.35
C THR A 127 4.97 0.14 11.45
N HIS A 128 3.65 0.05 11.24
CA HIS A 128 2.74 1.19 11.31
C HIS A 128 1.63 0.88 12.31
N GLU A 129 1.45 1.75 13.29
CA GLU A 129 0.46 1.57 14.37
C GLU A 129 0.51 0.17 15.02
N GLY A 130 1.72 -0.35 15.25
CA GLY A 130 1.96 -1.65 15.88
C GLY A 130 1.89 -2.87 14.97
N VAL A 131 1.55 -2.70 13.68
CA VAL A 131 1.43 -3.81 12.71
C VAL A 131 2.54 -3.74 11.67
N LYS A 132 3.24 -4.86 11.43
CA LYS A 132 4.21 -4.97 10.33
C LYS A 132 3.46 -5.10 9.00
N GLY A 133 3.90 -4.35 7.99
CA GLY A 133 3.33 -4.40 6.65
C GLY A 133 4.18 -3.62 5.66
N THR A 134 3.59 -3.26 4.52
CA THR A 134 4.27 -2.48 3.48
C THR A 134 3.49 -1.23 3.14
N ARG A 135 4.15 -0.08 3.18
CA ARG A 135 3.64 1.18 2.62
C ARG A 135 4.00 1.23 1.14
N PHE A 136 3.01 1.47 0.30
CA PHE A 136 3.16 1.77 -1.12
C PHE A 136 2.96 3.24 -1.35
N THR A 137 3.82 3.84 -2.17
CA THR A 137 3.70 5.25 -2.52
C THR A 137 4.09 5.48 -3.98
N LEU A 138 3.17 6.06 -4.76
CA LEU A 138 3.33 6.29 -6.20
C LEU A 138 3.04 7.75 -6.55
N TRP A 139 3.88 8.36 -7.38
CA TRP A 139 3.55 9.64 -7.99
C TRP A 139 2.79 9.44 -9.32
N ALA A 140 1.52 9.84 -9.34
CA ALA A 140 0.63 9.72 -10.50
C ALA A 140 -0.41 10.88 -10.49
N PRO A 141 0.02 12.13 -10.73
CA PRO A 141 -0.81 13.33 -10.48
C PRO A 141 -2.09 13.41 -11.30
N ASN A 142 -2.10 12.85 -12.51
CA ASN A 142 -3.24 12.90 -13.42
C ASN A 142 -4.12 11.65 -13.36
N ALA A 143 -3.82 10.71 -12.46
CA ALA A 143 -4.64 9.52 -12.30
C ALA A 143 -5.98 9.89 -11.64
N THR A 144 -7.05 9.20 -12.03
CA THR A 144 -8.35 9.30 -11.34
C THR A 144 -8.47 8.27 -10.21
N GLY A 145 -7.64 7.24 -10.24
CA GLY A 145 -7.59 6.19 -9.23
C GLY A 145 -6.33 5.34 -9.41
N VAL A 146 -5.79 4.86 -8.29
CA VAL A 146 -4.65 3.95 -8.26
C VAL A 146 -4.97 2.84 -7.28
N ALA A 147 -4.62 1.60 -7.61
CA ALA A 147 -4.67 0.47 -6.70
C ALA A 147 -3.38 -0.36 -6.77
N VAL A 148 -3.08 -1.08 -5.70
CA VAL A 148 -1.98 -2.05 -5.67
C VAL A 148 -2.54 -3.41 -6.06
N ALA A 149 -1.98 -4.05 -7.09
CA ALA A 149 -2.31 -5.40 -7.52
C ALA A 149 -1.09 -6.30 -7.35
N GLY A 150 -1.25 -7.46 -6.73
CA GLY A 150 -0.16 -8.39 -6.49
C GLY A 150 -0.63 -9.75 -6.02
N ASP A 151 0.30 -10.62 -5.66
CA ASP A 151 -0.03 -12.01 -5.30
C ASP A 151 -1.00 -12.08 -4.11
N PHE A 152 -0.85 -11.18 -3.13
CA PHE A 152 -1.68 -11.08 -1.92
C PHE A 152 -3.17 -10.78 -2.20
N ASN A 153 -3.50 -10.30 -3.39
CA ASN A 153 -4.89 -10.00 -3.79
C ASN A 153 -5.27 -10.64 -5.13
N HIS A 154 -4.54 -11.68 -5.54
CA HIS A 154 -4.77 -12.38 -6.80
C HIS A 154 -4.79 -11.45 -8.01
N TRP A 155 -3.93 -10.41 -7.98
CA TRP A 155 -3.82 -9.40 -9.04
C TRP A 155 -5.11 -8.59 -9.29
N ASN A 156 -5.99 -8.50 -8.29
CA ASN A 156 -7.20 -7.70 -8.37
C ASN A 156 -6.88 -6.20 -8.44
N THR A 157 -7.38 -5.52 -9.49
CA THR A 157 -7.03 -4.13 -9.79
C THR A 157 -7.88 -3.08 -9.08
N VAL A 158 -8.80 -3.49 -8.22
CA VAL A 158 -9.71 -2.60 -7.49
C VAL A 158 -9.82 -2.91 -6.00
N GLN A 159 -9.27 -4.02 -5.50
CA GLN A 159 -9.43 -4.42 -4.09
C GLN A 159 -8.61 -3.56 -3.11
N HIS A 160 -7.46 -3.05 -3.52
CA HIS A 160 -6.57 -2.24 -2.68
C HIS A 160 -6.32 -0.84 -3.27
N PRO A 161 -7.38 0.00 -3.43
CA PRO A 161 -7.24 1.37 -3.91
C PRO A 161 -6.46 2.24 -2.92
N MET A 162 -5.61 3.09 -3.47
CA MET A 162 -4.76 4.04 -2.75
C MET A 162 -5.50 5.37 -2.58
N ARG A 163 -5.16 6.16 -1.56
CA ARG A 163 -5.62 7.56 -1.47
C ARG A 163 -4.65 8.52 -2.12
N SER A 164 -5.20 9.52 -2.79
CA SER A 164 -4.47 10.68 -3.29
C SER A 164 -4.15 11.65 -2.14
N ARG A 165 -2.92 12.17 -2.15
CA ARG A 165 -2.43 13.24 -1.26
C ARG A 165 -2.56 14.61 -1.93
N GLY A 166 -3.71 14.84 -2.55
CA GLY A 166 -4.12 16.12 -3.13
C GLY A 166 -3.15 16.64 -4.20
N SER A 167 -2.73 17.90 -4.06
CA SER A 167 -1.92 18.63 -5.04
C SER A 167 -0.52 18.05 -5.26
N SER A 168 -0.01 17.21 -4.35
CA SER A 168 1.27 16.52 -4.55
C SER A 168 1.24 15.51 -5.71
N GLY A 169 0.05 15.01 -6.05
CA GLY A 169 -0.12 13.92 -7.01
C GLY A 169 0.41 12.56 -6.53
N ILE A 170 0.76 12.46 -5.25
CA ILE A 170 1.21 11.22 -4.61
C ILE A 170 -0.01 10.40 -4.18
N TRP A 171 0.06 9.10 -4.40
CA TRP A 171 -0.89 8.11 -3.94
C TRP A 171 -0.22 7.26 -2.89
N GLU A 172 -0.94 6.91 -1.82
CA GLU A 172 -0.43 6.00 -0.79
C GLU A 172 -1.44 4.98 -0.30
N LEU A 173 -0.91 3.86 0.18
CA LEU A 173 -1.64 2.83 0.92
C LEU A 173 -0.66 2.06 1.80
N PHE A 174 -1.04 1.79 3.03
CA PHE A 174 -0.37 0.80 3.86
C PHE A 174 -1.18 -0.49 3.80
N ILE A 175 -0.52 -1.59 3.46
CA ILE A 175 -1.14 -2.92 3.46
C ILE A 175 -0.45 -3.72 4.57
N PRO A 176 -1.21 -4.12 5.61
CA PRO A 176 -0.67 -4.88 6.74
C PRO A 176 -0.27 -6.30 6.30
N GLU A 177 0.62 -6.92 7.07
CA GLU A 177 0.99 -8.34 6.98
C GLU A 177 1.63 -8.79 5.66
N ILE A 178 2.01 -7.85 4.78
CA ILE A 178 2.77 -8.14 3.57
C ILE A 178 4.18 -7.55 3.63
N GLY A 179 5.16 -8.28 3.09
CA GLY A 179 6.60 -7.96 3.22
C GLY A 179 7.46 -8.48 2.07
N ASP A 180 8.74 -8.70 2.34
CA ASP A 180 9.77 -9.04 1.35
C ASP A 180 9.37 -10.18 0.40
N GLY A 181 9.71 -10.02 -0.87
CA GLY A 181 9.57 -11.05 -1.90
C GLY A 181 8.23 -11.09 -2.62
N ILE A 182 7.21 -10.39 -2.13
CA ILE A 182 5.89 -10.34 -2.78
C ILE A 182 5.94 -9.51 -4.06
N ALA A 183 5.37 -10.05 -5.14
CA ALA A 183 5.24 -9.36 -6.41
C ALA A 183 4.04 -8.42 -6.44
N TYR A 184 4.23 -7.23 -7.00
CA TYR A 184 3.17 -6.23 -7.16
C TYR A 184 3.37 -5.34 -8.39
N LYS A 185 2.28 -4.69 -8.78
CA LYS A 185 2.20 -3.60 -9.77
C LYS A 185 1.13 -2.60 -9.34
N TYR A 186 1.16 -1.44 -9.97
CA TYR A 186 0.11 -0.43 -9.85
C TYR A 186 -0.91 -0.58 -10.97
N ALA A 187 -2.18 -0.68 -10.59
CA ALA A 187 -3.32 -0.50 -11.47
C ALA A 187 -3.72 0.98 -11.46
N ILE A 188 -3.55 1.66 -12.60
CA ILE A 188 -3.77 3.10 -12.70
C ILE A 188 -4.97 3.36 -13.62
N ARG A 189 -5.87 4.24 -13.17
CA ARG A 189 -6.92 4.84 -14.01
C ARG A 189 -6.43 6.19 -14.52
N ASP A 190 -6.44 6.38 -15.83
CA ASP A 190 -6.04 7.66 -16.43
C ASP A 190 -7.08 8.77 -16.17
N ALA A 191 -6.83 9.96 -16.73
CA ALA A 191 -7.70 11.13 -16.60
C ALA A 191 -9.13 10.91 -17.16
N THR A 192 -9.32 9.94 -18.06
CA THR A 192 -10.63 9.55 -18.60
C THR A 192 -11.30 8.43 -17.79
N GLY A 193 -10.57 7.86 -16.82
CA GLY A 193 -11.02 6.72 -16.02
C GLY A 193 -10.77 5.37 -16.67
N GLN A 194 -9.98 5.28 -17.74
CA GLN A 194 -9.61 4.01 -18.37
C GLN A 194 -8.49 3.33 -17.59
N GLN A 195 -8.57 2.00 -17.43
CA GLN A 195 -7.46 1.20 -16.87
C GLN A 195 -6.29 1.15 -17.86
N LEU A 196 -5.15 1.70 -17.44
CA LEU A 196 -3.88 1.53 -18.15
C LEU A 196 -3.30 0.11 -17.92
N PRO A 197 -2.37 -0.36 -18.78
CA PRO A 197 -1.60 -1.56 -18.48
C PRO A 197 -0.92 -1.45 -17.12
N LEU A 198 -0.91 -2.55 -16.34
CA LEU A 198 -0.31 -2.59 -15.02
C LEU A 198 1.15 -2.11 -15.07
N LYS A 199 1.50 -1.18 -14.19
CA LYS A 199 2.82 -0.55 -14.16
C LYS A 199 3.69 -1.15 -13.06
N ALA A 200 4.93 -1.45 -13.41
CA ALA A 200 5.98 -1.66 -12.42
C ALA A 200 6.19 -0.36 -11.62
N ASP A 201 6.69 -0.50 -10.41
CA ASP A 201 7.02 0.61 -9.54
C ASP A 201 8.24 1.38 -10.06
N PRO A 202 8.14 2.68 -10.37
CA PRO A 202 9.29 3.50 -10.76
C PRO A 202 10.39 3.58 -9.69
N PHE A 203 10.03 3.37 -8.42
CA PHE A 203 10.92 3.36 -7.25
C PHE A 203 11.08 1.94 -6.67
N GLY A 204 10.74 0.90 -7.43
CA GLY A 204 10.87 -0.49 -6.96
C GLY A 204 12.33 -0.91 -6.71
N PHE A 205 12.60 -1.46 -5.53
CA PHE A 205 13.93 -1.96 -5.15
C PHE A 205 14.24 -3.38 -5.64
N GLY A 206 13.25 -4.07 -6.19
CA GLY A 206 13.39 -5.39 -6.78
C GLY A 206 12.42 -5.57 -7.94
N ALA A 207 12.74 -6.52 -8.82
CA ALA A 207 11.89 -6.91 -9.94
C ALA A 207 11.96 -8.42 -10.17
N GLU A 208 10.90 -8.99 -10.75
CA GLU A 208 10.92 -10.36 -11.24
C GLU A 208 11.93 -10.54 -12.38
N MET A 209 12.37 -11.78 -12.60
CA MET A 209 13.28 -12.08 -13.70
C MET A 209 12.56 -11.94 -15.06
N ARG A 210 13.25 -11.33 -16.03
CA ARG A 210 12.75 -11.22 -17.42
C ARG A 210 12.30 -12.59 -17.97
N PRO A 211 11.22 -12.66 -18.77
CA PRO A 211 10.45 -11.55 -19.35
C PRO A 211 9.34 -10.99 -18.46
N LYS A 212 9.24 -11.45 -17.21
CA LYS A 212 8.27 -10.88 -16.26
C LYS A 212 8.64 -9.43 -15.89
N SER A 213 7.68 -8.71 -15.33
CA SER A 213 7.79 -7.25 -15.14
C SER A 213 7.15 -6.74 -13.84
N ALA A 214 6.79 -7.59 -12.89
CA ALA A 214 6.36 -7.11 -11.59
C ALA A 214 7.53 -6.58 -10.77
N SER A 215 7.26 -5.58 -9.94
CA SER A 215 8.18 -5.17 -8.89
C SER A 215 8.08 -6.15 -7.72
N LEU A 216 9.15 -6.31 -6.96
CA LEU A 216 9.20 -7.13 -5.76
C LEU A 216 9.41 -6.22 -4.55
N ILE A 217 8.64 -6.43 -3.48
CA ILE A 217 8.88 -5.77 -2.19
C ILE A 217 10.25 -6.23 -1.69
N ARG A 218 11.11 -5.29 -1.27
CA ARG A 218 12.44 -5.59 -0.69
C ARG A 218 12.67 -4.92 0.64
N GLU A 219 13.03 -5.72 1.65
CA GLU A 219 13.49 -5.23 2.95
C GLU A 219 15.01 -4.95 2.89
N LEU A 220 15.38 -3.66 2.85
CA LEU A 220 16.75 -3.22 2.58
C LEU A 220 17.71 -3.30 3.79
N SER A 221 17.21 -3.61 4.98
CA SER A 221 17.98 -3.64 6.23
C SER A 221 18.78 -4.94 6.46
N GLY A 222 18.63 -5.95 5.59
CA GLY A 222 19.14 -7.30 5.85
C GLY A 222 20.64 -7.53 5.61
N TYR A 223 21.37 -6.63 4.95
CA TYR A 223 22.78 -6.84 4.63
C TYR A 223 23.72 -6.06 5.56
N THR A 224 24.62 -6.78 6.24
CA THR A 224 25.68 -6.18 7.05
C THR A 224 26.94 -5.99 6.21
N TRP A 225 27.27 -4.74 5.94
CA TRP A 225 28.47 -4.35 5.19
C TRP A 225 29.76 -4.65 5.97
N GLN A 226 30.82 -5.01 5.24
CA GLN A 226 32.13 -5.38 5.80
C GLN A 226 33.28 -4.54 5.17
N ASP A 227 32.96 -3.40 4.58
CA ASP A 227 33.87 -2.56 3.77
C ASP A 227 34.28 -1.26 4.47
N GLN A 228 34.23 -1.20 5.82
CA GLN A 228 34.50 0.02 6.57
C GLN A 228 35.90 0.59 6.30
N ASP A 229 36.95 -0.25 6.32
CA ASP A 229 38.33 0.17 6.03
C ASP A 229 38.47 0.78 4.62
N TRP A 230 37.71 0.25 3.66
CA TRP A 230 37.65 0.79 2.31
C TRP A 230 36.96 2.15 2.30
N MET A 231 35.79 2.27 2.95
CA MET A 231 35.02 3.49 3.02
C MET A 231 35.79 4.64 3.68
N ASP A 232 36.55 4.35 4.74
CA ASP A 232 37.40 5.32 5.45
C ASP A 232 38.54 5.84 4.57
N SER A 233 39.11 4.98 3.72
CA SER A 233 40.23 5.35 2.83
C SER A 233 39.79 5.81 1.42
N ARG A 234 38.49 5.74 1.11
CA ARG A 234 37.93 5.94 -0.24
C ARG A 234 38.29 7.30 -0.83
N HIS A 235 38.18 8.38 -0.06
CA HIS A 235 38.45 9.75 -0.54
C HIS A 235 39.89 9.89 -1.07
N THR A 236 40.87 9.35 -0.37
CA THR A 236 42.28 9.38 -0.78
C THR A 236 42.53 8.52 -2.01
N ARG A 237 41.94 7.31 -2.04
CA ARG A 237 42.10 6.36 -3.15
C ARG A 237 41.43 6.81 -4.44
N GLN A 238 40.38 7.64 -4.34
CA GLN A 238 39.65 8.23 -5.47
C GLN A 238 40.10 9.66 -5.80
N HIS A 239 41.19 10.14 -5.18
CA HIS A 239 41.73 11.45 -5.50
C HIS A 239 42.11 11.54 -6.99
N ARG A 240 41.95 12.72 -7.61
CA ARG A 240 42.19 12.92 -9.05
C ARG A 240 43.61 12.56 -9.52
N ALA A 241 44.58 12.56 -8.60
CA ALA A 241 45.98 12.20 -8.87
C ALA A 241 46.32 10.75 -8.48
N ALA A 242 45.36 9.97 -7.96
CA ALA A 242 45.58 8.57 -7.62
C ALA A 242 45.64 7.70 -8.90
N PRO A 243 46.41 6.61 -8.90
CA PRO A 243 46.43 5.68 -10.02
C PRO A 243 45.07 4.99 -10.16
N VAL A 244 44.50 4.99 -11.37
CA VAL A 244 43.23 4.33 -11.68
C VAL A 244 43.42 3.50 -12.95
N SER A 245 43.20 2.19 -12.84
CA SER A 245 43.14 1.26 -13.97
C SER A 245 41.82 0.51 -13.87
N ILE A 246 40.96 0.65 -14.88
CA ILE A 246 39.59 0.12 -14.86
C ILE A 246 39.54 -1.08 -15.82
N TYR A 247 39.09 -2.21 -15.30
CA TYR A 247 38.74 -3.37 -16.11
C TYR A 247 37.22 -3.37 -16.34
N GLU A 248 36.81 -3.16 -17.59
CA GLU A 248 35.40 -3.14 -17.98
C GLU A 248 34.84 -4.56 -18.10
N VAL A 249 33.63 -4.80 -17.58
CA VAL A 249 32.99 -6.12 -17.50
C VAL A 249 31.51 -6.03 -17.87
N HIS A 250 31.04 -7.01 -18.66
CA HIS A 250 29.62 -7.33 -18.82
C HIS A 250 29.25 -8.51 -17.93
N LEU A 251 28.33 -8.33 -16.98
CA LEU A 251 27.97 -9.36 -16.00
C LEU A 251 27.07 -10.49 -16.55
N GLY A 252 26.36 -10.23 -17.64
CA GLY A 252 25.28 -11.08 -18.16
C GLY A 252 25.71 -12.14 -19.17
#